data_AF-A0A8J7YZ24-F1
#
_entry.id   AF-A0A8J7YZ24-F1
#
_cell.length_a   1.000
_cell.length_b   1.000
_cell.length_c   1.000
_cell.angle_alpha   90.00
_cell.angle_beta   90.00
_cell.angle_gamma   90.00
#
_symmetry.space_group_name_H-M   'P 1'
#
loop_
_entity.id
_entity.type
_entity.pdbx_description
1 polymer ?
#
loop_
_entity_poly.entity_id
_entity_poly.type
_entity_poly.pdbx_seq_one_letter_code
_entity_poly.pdbx_strand_id
1 'polypeptide(L)'
;MSHDAEVRAIKEVPKLEDVKTLVKQLAEESRGDTLELLALLRFLESLHREISEGLFQDSMPNNRQALYALLKDIEANGGWPYIPRMRLLAFLQYLEEDRSAYGSPGGNTTDGGTDHQ
;
A
#
# COMPACT_ATOMS: atom_id res chain seq x y z
N MET A 1 36.54 33.07 -25.18
CA MET A 1 35.49 32.10 -25.61
C MET A 1 35.29 31.16 -24.43
N SER A 2 34.63 31.56 -23.33
CA SER A 2 33.17 31.63 -23.11
C SER A 2 32.36 30.66 -23.96
N HIS A 3 32.01 29.52 -23.35
CA HIS A 3 30.72 28.88 -23.55
C HIS A 3 30.30 28.27 -22.22
N ASP A 4 29.09 28.65 -21.84
CA ASP A 4 28.38 28.38 -20.62
C ASP A 4 28.40 26.89 -20.24
N ALA A 5 29.00 26.59 -19.08
CA ALA A 5 28.65 25.40 -18.34
C ALA A 5 27.44 25.77 -17.48
N GLU A 6 26.28 25.72 -18.15
CA GLU A 6 24.94 25.79 -17.61
C GLU A 6 24.89 25.01 -16.28
N VAL A 7 24.82 25.77 -15.18
CA VAL A 7 24.63 25.23 -13.83
C VAL A 7 23.25 24.60 -13.83
N ARG A 8 23.21 23.30 -14.15
CA ARG A 8 22.01 22.48 -14.05
C ARG A 8 21.69 22.38 -12.57
N ALA A 9 20.89 23.31 -12.07
CA ALA A 9 20.36 23.27 -10.72
C ALA A 9 19.64 21.94 -10.55
N ILE A 10 20.30 20.99 -9.87
CA ILE A 10 19.68 19.75 -9.44
C ILE A 10 18.63 20.21 -8.43
N LYS A 11 17.37 20.22 -8.86
CA LYS A 11 16.24 20.60 -8.00
C LYS A 11 16.15 19.53 -6.92
N GLU A 12 16.62 19.85 -5.71
CA GLU A 12 16.54 18.93 -4.58
C GLU A 12 15.07 18.55 -4.36
N VAL A 13 14.81 17.25 -4.24
CA VAL A 13 13.47 16.75 -3.91
C VAL A 13 13.22 17.10 -2.43
N PRO A 14 12.13 17.81 -2.10
CA PRO A 14 11.81 18.13 -0.72
C PRO A 14 11.70 16.86 0.13
N LYS A 15 12.12 16.92 1.39
CA LYS A 15 11.93 15.81 2.31
C LYS A 15 10.46 15.72 2.70
N LEU A 16 10.00 14.54 3.08
CA LEU A 16 8.60 14.32 3.51
C LEU A 16 8.20 15.25 4.68
N GLU A 17 9.14 15.55 5.58
CA GLU A 17 8.91 16.48 6.69
C GLU A 17 8.70 17.94 6.22
N ASP A 18 9.28 18.35 5.09
CA ASP A 18 9.07 19.69 4.52
C ASP A 18 7.63 19.82 4.00
N VAL A 19 7.14 18.79 3.29
CA VAL A 19 5.75 18.74 2.79
C VAL A 19 4.76 18.76 3.95
N LYS A 20 5.01 17.96 4.99
CA LYS A 20 4.19 17.93 6.20
C LYS A 20 4.16 19.28 6.92
N THR A 21 5.30 19.97 6.98
CA THR A 21 5.38 21.31 7.57
C THR A 21 4.54 22.31 6.78
N LEU A 22 4.66 22.30 5.45
CA LEU A 22 3.91 23.20 4.58
C LEU A 22 2.39 22.96 4.66
N VAL A 23 1.94 21.70 4.65
CA VAL A 23 0.51 21.36 4.79
C VAL A 23 -0.04 21.83 6.14
N LYS A 24 0.73 21.66 7.22
CA LYS A 24 0.33 22.16 8.55
C LYS A 24 0.25 23.68 8.59
N GLN A 25 1.20 24.37 7.97
CA GLN A 25 1.18 25.84 7.89
C GLN A 25 -0.05 26.33 7.15
N LEU A 26 -0.36 25.73 5.99
CA LEU A 26 -1.55 26.10 5.21
C LEU A 26 -2.86 25.85 5.99
N ALA A 27 -2.95 24.74 6.71
CA ALA A 27 -4.10 24.46 7.57
C ALA A 27 -4.25 25.48 8.72
N GLU A 28 -3.12 25.95 9.27
CA GLU A 28 -3.10 26.96 10.33
C GLU A 28 -3.49 28.34 9.81
N GLU A 29 -3.02 28.71 8.63
CA GLU A 29 -3.37 29.98 7.96
C GLU A 29 -4.86 30.04 7.61
N SER A 30 -5.46 28.91 7.21
CA SER A 30 -6.90 28.78 6.95
C SER A 30 -7.76 28.59 8.21
N ARG A 31 -7.21 28.79 9.41
CA ARG A 31 -7.95 28.59 10.66
C ARG A 31 -9.18 29.50 10.73
N GLY A 32 -10.34 28.87 10.90
CA GLY A 32 -11.63 29.56 10.98
C GLY A 32 -12.32 29.74 9.62
N ASP A 33 -11.64 29.43 8.51
CA ASP A 33 -12.25 29.36 7.18
C ASP A 33 -12.53 27.90 6.78
N THR A 34 -13.78 27.49 6.96
CA THR A 34 -14.23 26.12 6.66
C THR A 34 -14.09 25.77 5.17
N LEU A 35 -14.20 26.75 4.26
CA LEU A 35 -14.13 26.47 2.81
C LEU A 35 -12.69 26.26 2.37
N GLU A 36 -11.75 27.06 2.87
CA GLU A 36 -10.32 26.85 2.61
C GLU A 36 -9.82 25.53 3.19
N LEU A 37 -10.22 25.20 4.42
CA LEU A 37 -9.91 23.91 5.03
C LEU A 37 -10.49 22.73 4.22
N LEU A 38 -11.72 22.86 3.72
CA LEU A 38 -12.34 21.84 2.86
C LEU A 38 -11.62 21.71 1.51
N ALA A 39 -11.17 22.81 0.93
CA ALA A 39 -10.38 22.80 -0.30
C ALA A 39 -9.03 22.08 -0.08
N LEU A 40 -8.35 22.36 1.04
CA LEU A 40 -7.12 21.68 1.43
C LEU A 40 -7.34 20.17 1.60
N LEU A 41 -8.40 19.76 2.28
CA LEU A 41 -8.72 18.34 2.49
C LEU A 41 -8.98 17.61 1.15
N ARG A 42 -9.74 18.22 0.25
CA ARG A 42 -10.01 17.65 -1.09
C ARG A 42 -8.74 17.53 -1.93
N PHE A 43 -7.87 18.53 -1.84
CA PHE A 43 -6.57 18.49 -2.52
C PHE A 43 -5.70 17.33 -2.00
N LEU A 44 -5.61 17.17 -0.68
CA LEU A 44 -4.87 16.06 -0.07
C LEU A 44 -5.46 14.70 -0.46
N GLU A 45 -6.79 14.56 -0.53
CA GLU A 45 -7.44 13.34 -1.01
C GLU A 45 -7.10 13.06 -2.48
N SER A 46 -7.14 14.08 -3.35
CA SER A 46 -6.81 13.92 -4.77
C SER A 46 -5.37 13.44 -4.96
N LEU A 47 -4.41 14.08 -4.30
CA LEU A 47 -3.00 13.67 -4.36
C LEU A 47 -2.80 12.24 -3.85
N HIS A 48 -3.48 11.91 -2.76
CA HIS A 48 -3.43 10.59 -2.17
C HIS A 48 -3.96 9.52 -3.11
N ARG A 49 -5.09 9.76 -3.80
CA ARG A 49 -5.63 8.86 -4.84
C ARG A 49 -4.67 8.69 -6.00
N GLU A 50 -4.10 9.77 -6.52
CA GLU A 50 -3.16 9.73 -7.64
C GLU A 50 -1.93 8.86 -7.32
N ILE A 51 -1.34 9.06 -6.14
CA ILE A 51 -0.19 8.27 -5.69
C ILE A 51 -0.59 6.81 -5.47
N SER A 52 -1.76 6.57 -4.88
CA SER A 52 -2.26 5.24 -4.57
C SER A 52 -2.56 4.41 -5.82
N GLU A 53 -3.27 5.00 -6.79
CA GLU A 53 -3.75 4.33 -8.01
C GLU A 53 -2.67 4.24 -9.09
N GLY A 54 -1.65 5.09 -9.04
CA GLY A 54 -0.48 5.04 -9.93
C GLY A 54 0.74 4.42 -9.26
N LEU A 55 1.64 5.28 -8.77
CA LEU A 55 2.99 4.91 -8.33
C LEU A 55 3.01 3.79 -7.28
N PHE A 56 2.08 3.81 -6.32
CA PHE A 56 2.05 2.79 -5.28
C PHE A 56 1.57 1.44 -5.83
N GLN A 57 0.52 1.42 -6.64
CA GLN A 57 0.02 0.20 -7.27
C GLN A 57 1.08 -0.42 -8.20
N ASP A 58 1.80 0.40 -8.96
CA ASP A 58 2.90 -0.04 -9.82
C ASP A 58 4.09 -0.59 -9.01
N SER A 59 4.26 -0.12 -7.77
CA SER A 59 5.31 -0.56 -6.85
C SER A 59 4.93 -1.80 -6.02
N MET A 60 3.73 -2.36 -6.25
CA MET A 60 3.26 -3.50 -5.46
C MET A 60 4.18 -4.72 -5.63
N PRO A 61 4.51 -5.43 -4.53
CA PRO A 61 5.34 -6.62 -4.62
C PRO A 61 4.68 -7.70 -5.47
N ASN A 62 5.45 -8.25 -6.41
CA ASN A 62 5.01 -9.33 -7.31
C ASN A 62 5.18 -10.74 -6.70
N ASN A 63 5.73 -10.84 -5.50
CA ASN A 63 5.85 -12.10 -4.76
C ASN A 63 5.08 -12.05 -3.44
N ARG A 64 4.57 -13.20 -3.01
CA ARG A 64 3.68 -13.30 -1.85
C ARG A 64 4.37 -12.89 -0.55
N GLN A 65 5.64 -13.25 -0.37
CA GLN A 65 6.37 -12.99 0.86
C GLN A 65 6.53 -11.49 1.13
N ALA A 66 6.96 -10.73 0.12
CA ALA A 66 7.09 -9.28 0.21
C ALA A 66 5.73 -8.59 0.32
N LEU A 67 4.70 -9.12 -0.34
CA LEU A 67 3.32 -8.65 -0.17
C LEU A 67 2.85 -8.82 1.28
N TYR A 68 3.06 -9.98 1.89
CA TYR A 68 2.70 -10.21 3.30
C TYR A 68 3.47 -9.28 4.24
N ALA A 69 4.75 -9.02 3.99
CA ALA A 69 5.54 -8.09 4.78
C ALA A 69 4.97 -6.66 4.71
N LEU A 70 4.63 -6.20 3.50
CA LEU A 70 3.99 -4.90 3.27
C LEU A 70 2.64 -4.80 3.97
N LEU A 71 1.79 -5.84 3.88
CA LEU A 71 0.48 -5.84 4.53
C LEU A 71 0.58 -5.81 6.06
N LYS A 72 1.54 -6.53 6.65
CA LYS A 72 1.79 -6.48 8.10
C LYS A 72 2.27 -5.11 8.56
N ASP A 73 3.14 -4.46 7.78
CA ASP A 73 3.63 -3.11 8.09
C ASP A 73 2.49 -2.08 8.06
N ILE A 74 1.62 -2.17 7.05
CA ILE A 74 0.39 -1.36 6.94
C ILE A 74 -0.54 -1.57 8.14
N GLU A 75 -0.71 -2.82 8.58
CA GLU A 75 -1.55 -3.16 9.73
C GLU A 75 -0.99 -2.62 11.05
N ALA A 76 0.32 -2.77 11.27
CA ALA A 76 0.99 -2.42 12.53
C ALA A 76 1.12 -0.91 12.74
N ASN A 77 1.47 -0.15 11.69
CA ASN A 77 1.69 1.29 11.80
C ASN A 77 0.41 2.10 11.58
N GLY A 78 -0.61 1.49 10.98
CA GLY A 78 -1.85 2.16 10.60
C GLY A 78 -1.65 3.18 9.48
N GLY A 79 -2.69 3.34 8.66
CA GLY A 79 -2.68 4.25 7.52
C GLY A 79 -2.32 3.54 6.20
N TRP A 80 -3.35 3.31 5.39
CA TRP A 80 -3.30 3.05 3.95
C TRP A 80 -4.66 3.49 3.37
N PRO A 81 -4.80 3.79 2.06
CA PRO A 81 -5.82 4.64 1.45
C PRO A 81 -7.24 4.12 1.70
N TYR A 82 -7.93 4.61 2.74
CA TYR A 82 -9.31 4.25 3.08
C TYR A 82 -9.72 2.81 2.67
N ILE A 83 -8.87 1.82 2.93
CA ILE A 83 -9.24 0.42 2.78
C ILE A 83 -10.02 0.15 4.04
N PRO A 84 -11.35 -0.07 3.99
CA PRO A 84 -12.12 -0.38 5.18
C PRO A 84 -11.45 -1.60 5.79
N ARG A 85 -10.90 -1.48 7.00
CA ARG A 85 -10.08 -2.52 7.66
C ARG A 85 -10.74 -3.91 7.61
N MET A 86 -12.06 -3.97 7.56
CA MET A 86 -12.87 -5.18 7.36
C MET A 86 -12.59 -5.91 6.03
N ARG A 87 -12.33 -5.19 4.93
CA ARG A 87 -12.03 -5.79 3.62
C ARG A 87 -10.64 -6.45 3.59
N LEU A 88 -9.66 -5.87 4.30
CA LEU A 88 -8.30 -6.43 4.32
C LEU A 88 -8.21 -7.68 5.21
N LEU A 89 -8.78 -7.64 6.42
CA LEU A 89 -8.81 -8.81 7.29
C LEU A 89 -9.55 -9.99 6.65
N ALA A 90 -10.69 -9.74 6.00
CA ALA A 90 -11.41 -10.76 5.23
C ALA A 90 -10.58 -11.32 4.06
N PHE A 91 -9.79 -10.48 3.38
CA PHE A 91 -8.92 -10.92 2.29
C PHE A 91 -7.73 -11.75 2.79
N LEU A 92 -7.11 -11.36 3.91
CA LEU A 92 -6.04 -12.14 4.53
C LEU A 92 -6.54 -13.50 5.01
N GLN A 93 -7.72 -13.53 5.64
CA GLN A 93 -8.38 -14.77 6.05
C GLN A 93 -8.67 -15.69 4.86
N TYR A 94 -9.19 -15.13 3.75
CA TYR A 94 -9.39 -15.88 2.51
C TYR A 94 -8.09 -16.49 1.96
N LEU A 95 -6.96 -15.77 2.02
CA LEU A 95 -5.65 -16.29 1.60
C LEU A 95 -5.10 -17.39 2.52
N GLU A 96 -5.42 -17.36 3.81
CA GLU A 96 -5.05 -18.41 4.77
C GLU A 96 -5.92 -19.67 4.60
N GLU A 97 -7.22 -19.48 4.31
CA GLU A 97 -8.16 -20.55 3.99
C GLU A 97 -7.81 -21.23 2.65
N ASP A 98 -7.44 -20.47 1.61
CA ASP A 98 -6.98 -21.02 0.32
C ASP A 98 -5.71 -21.87 0.47
N ARG A 99 -4.78 -21.46 1.36
CA ARG A 99 -3.57 -22.25 1.67
C ARG A 99 -3.89 -23.57 2.35
N SER A 100 -4.94 -23.63 3.16
CA SER A 100 -5.37 -24.84 3.86
C SER A 100 -6.25 -25.74 2.98
N ALA A 101 -6.91 -25.19 1.95
CA ALA A 101 -7.68 -25.95 0.97
C ALA A 101 -6.81 -26.74 -0.04
N TYR A 102 -5.61 -26.25 -0.39
CA TYR A 102 -4.68 -26.94 -1.31
C TYR A 102 -3.60 -27.79 -0.61
N GLY A 103 -3.66 -27.89 0.72
CA GLY A 103 -2.73 -28.66 1.54
C GLY A 103 -3.12 -30.12 1.78
N SER A 104 -3.68 -30.84 0.80
CA SER A 104 -3.64 -32.31 0.81
C SER A 104 -3.97 -32.94 -0.55
N PRO A 105 -2.99 -33.13 -1.44
CA PRO A 105 -3.09 -34.09 -2.52
C PRO A 105 -2.37 -35.40 -2.15
N GLY A 106 -3.15 -36.40 -1.72
CA GLY A 106 -2.88 -37.82 -1.97
C GLY A 106 -1.75 -38.51 -1.18
N GLY A 107 -2.15 -39.37 -0.24
CA GLY A 107 -1.38 -40.53 0.24
C GLY A 107 -2.17 -41.82 0.00
N ASN A 108 -1.92 -42.41 -1.17
CA ASN A 108 -2.46 -43.60 -1.83
C ASN A 108 -3.20 -44.72 -1.05
N THR A 109 -4.28 -45.13 -1.71
CA THR A 109 -4.83 -46.48 -1.91
C THR A 109 -3.77 -47.57 -2.13
N THR A 110 -3.87 -48.67 -1.39
CA THR A 110 -3.49 -50.04 -1.81
C THR A 110 -4.60 -50.93 -1.30
N ASP A 111 -5.56 -51.28 -2.16
CA ASP A 111 -5.56 -52.45 -3.05
C ASP A 111 -5.96 -53.73 -2.31
N GLY A 112 -6.98 -54.38 -2.86
CA GLY A 112 -7.68 -55.48 -2.24
C GLY A 112 -7.05 -56.83 -2.52
N GLY A 113 -7.43 -57.80 -1.69
CA GLY A 113 -7.54 -59.19 -2.09
C GLY A 113 -6.26 -60.01 -2.04
N THR A 114 -6.14 -60.82 -0.99
CA THR A 114 -5.81 -62.24 -1.17
C THR A 114 -6.69 -63.06 -0.23
N ASP A 115 -7.55 -63.83 -0.88
CA ASP A 115 -8.46 -64.85 -0.35
C ASP A 115 -7.72 -66.20 -0.21
N HIS A 116 -8.36 -67.18 0.46
CA HIS A 116 -7.98 -68.59 0.69
C HIS A 116 -6.90 -68.84 1.77
N GLN A 117 -7.07 -69.74 2.75
CA GLN A 117 -7.91 -70.94 2.88
C GLN A 117 -8.00 -71.35 4.35
#